data_AF-A0A7K2SAT6-F1
#
_entry.id   AF-A0A7K2SAT6-F1
#
_cell.length_a   1.000
_cell.length_b   1.000
_cell.length_c   1.000
_cell.angle_alpha   90.00
_cell.angle_beta   90.00
_cell.angle_gamma   90.00
#
_symmetry.space_group_name_H-M   'P 1'
#
loop_
_entity.id
_entity.type
_entity.pdbx_description
1 polymer ?
#
loop_
_entity_poly.entity_id
_entity_poly.type
_entity_poly.pdbx_seq_one_letter_code
_entity_poly.pdbx_strand_id
1 'polypeptide(L)'
;MTQVNAHYALDYSLKREQAQFSEEAERLAKQAAYIAANPPSEGRAVSGDITRLIQEAAFLLKRAATIEAGLEAAKLMNAETATTAK
;
A
#
# COMPACT_ATOMS: atom_id res chain seq x y z
N MET A 1 9.30 30.89 2.12
CA MET A 1 8.50 29.75 2.61
C MET A 1 7.65 29.27 1.45
N THR A 2 7.92 28.09 0.90
CA THR A 2 7.11 27.49 -0.17
C THR A 2 5.73 27.18 0.41
N GLN A 3 4.69 27.76 -0.17
CA GLN A 3 3.31 27.58 0.28
C GLN A 3 2.93 26.11 0.06
N VAL A 4 2.81 25.33 1.14
CA VAL A 4 2.31 23.96 1.07
C VAL A 4 0.84 24.04 0.67
N ASN A 5 0.55 23.76 -0.59
CA ASN A 5 -0.83 23.62 -1.06
C ASN A 5 -1.30 22.17 -0.88
N ALA A 6 -2.62 21.96 -0.92
CA ALA A 6 -3.23 20.65 -0.71
C ALA A 6 -2.70 19.58 -1.69
N HIS A 7 -2.34 19.99 -2.91
CA HIS A 7 -1.78 19.11 -3.93
C HIS A 7 -0.39 18.58 -3.53
N TYR A 8 0.51 19.47 -3.08
CA TYR A 8 1.84 19.09 -2.63
C TYR A 8 1.80 18.18 -1.39
N ALA A 9 0.88 18.46 -0.46
CA ALA A 9 0.68 17.61 0.71
C ALA A 9 0.19 16.21 0.33
N LEU A 10 -0.74 16.12 -0.64
CA LEU A 10 -1.25 14.84 -1.16
C LEU A 10 -0.17 14.05 -1.90
N ASP A 11 0.60 14.68 -2.80
CA ASP A 11 1.69 14.01 -3.54
C ASP A 11 2.77 13.46 -2.60
N TYR A 12 3.16 14.24 -1.58
CA TYR A 12 4.11 13.77 -0.57
C TYR A 12 3.56 12.58 0.23
N SER A 13 2.29 12.63 0.64
CA SER A 13 1.64 11.52 1.35
C SER A 13 1.60 10.25 0.49
N LEU A 14 1.25 10.37 -0.79
CA LEU A 14 1.17 9.24 -1.72
C LEU A 14 2.52 8.58 -1.94
N LYS A 15 3.59 9.35 -2.11
CA LYS A 15 4.96 8.81 -2.23
C LYS A 15 5.35 7.99 -1.01
N ARG A 16 5.03 8.50 0.19
CA ARG A 16 5.28 7.78 1.44
C ARG A 16 4.46 6.51 1.53
N GLU A 17 3.18 6.56 1.17
CA GLU A 17 2.30 5.38 1.20
C GLU A 17 2.72 4.31 0.20
N GLN A 18 3.15 4.69 -1.00
CA GLN A 18 3.68 3.76 -2.01
C GLN A 18 4.97 3.07 -1.55
N ALA A 19 5.88 3.81 -0.92
CA ALA A 19 7.10 3.25 -0.35
C ALA A 19 6.76 2.22 0.75
N GLN A 20 5.91 2.60 1.69
CA GLN A 20 5.48 1.71 2.78
C GLN A 20 4.71 0.49 2.28
N PHE A 21 3.85 0.65 1.27
CA PHE A 21 3.17 -0.47 0.62
C PHE A 21 4.17 -1.47 0.04
N SER A 22 5.21 -0.98 -0.64
CA SER A 22 6.23 -1.83 -1.26
C SER A 22 7.02 -2.62 -0.21
N GLU A 23 7.46 -1.96 0.86
CA GLU A 23 8.17 -2.60 1.98
C GLU A 23 7.32 -3.68 2.67
N GLU A 24 6.05 -3.36 2.95
CA GLU A 24 5.13 -4.28 3.60
C GLU A 24 4.78 -5.48 2.69
N ALA A 25 4.61 -5.25 1.39
CA ALA A 25 4.39 -6.30 0.40
C ALA A 25 5.60 -7.24 0.28
N GLU A 26 6.82 -6.72 0.29
CA GLU A 26 8.04 -7.54 0.29
C GLU A 26 8.15 -8.38 1.56
N ARG A 27 7.84 -7.79 2.72
CA ARG A 27 7.82 -8.51 4.00
C ARG A 27 6.80 -9.65 3.98
N LEU A 28 5.60 -9.40 3.45
CA LEU A 28 4.56 -10.42 3.32
C LEU A 28 5.00 -11.55 2.38
N ALA A 29 5.61 -11.22 1.25
CA ALA A 29 6.14 -12.22 0.31
C ALA A 29 7.21 -13.11 0.95
N LYS A 30 8.11 -12.55 1.76
CA LYS A 30 9.11 -13.31 2.53
C LYS A 30 8.46 -14.27 3.53
N GLN A 31 7.43 -13.83 4.24
CA GLN A 31 6.67 -14.69 5.16
C GLN A 31 5.95 -15.82 4.42
N ALA A 32 5.30 -15.52 3.30
CA ALA A 32 4.63 -16.52 2.47
C ALA A 32 5.63 -17.58 1.97
N ALA A 33 6.81 -17.15 1.49
CA ALA A 33 7.87 -18.04 1.06
C ALA A 33 8.39 -18.92 2.20
N TYR A 34 8.56 -18.36 3.41
CA TYR A 34 8.96 -19.13 4.59
C TYR A 34 7.91 -20.20 4.95
N ILE A 35 6.63 -19.87 4.93
CA ILE A 35 5.54 -20.82 5.17
C ILE A 35 5.52 -21.91 4.09
N ALA A 36 5.74 -21.56 2.82
CA ALA A 36 5.78 -22.53 1.73
C ALA A 36 6.99 -23.49 1.85
N ALA A 37 8.16 -22.96 2.23
CA ALA A 37 9.39 -23.74 2.43
C ALA A 37 9.32 -24.67 3.64
N ASN A 38 8.44 -24.35 4.60
CA ASN A 38 8.20 -25.15 5.79
C ASN A 38 6.73 -25.59 5.78
N PRO A 39 6.38 -26.73 5.17
CA PRO A 39 4.99 -27.21 5.18
C PRO A 39 4.60 -27.77 6.56
N PRO A 40 3.28 -27.91 6.85
CA PRO A 40 2.82 -28.56 8.07
C PRO A 40 3.37 -29.98 8.18
N SER A 41 3.77 -30.34 9.39
CA SER A 41 4.39 -31.63 9.74
C SER A 41 4.01 -31.99 11.18
N GLU A 42 4.39 -33.17 11.64
CA GLU A 42 4.12 -33.60 13.01
C GLU A 42 4.75 -32.60 14.01
N GLY A 43 3.91 -32.01 14.87
CA GLY A 43 4.33 -30.94 15.79
C GLY A 43 4.35 -29.52 15.22
N ARG A 44 4.00 -29.32 13.93
CA ARG A 44 3.94 -27.99 13.29
C ARG A 44 2.65 -27.77 12.51
N ALA A 45 1.81 -26.87 13.01
CA ALA A 45 0.65 -26.35 12.29
C ALA A 45 0.97 -24.99 11.63
N VAL A 46 0.46 -24.76 10.42
CA VAL A 46 0.61 -23.49 9.69
C VAL A 46 -0.70 -22.71 9.56
N SER A 47 -1.82 -23.22 10.10
CA SER A 47 -3.13 -22.59 9.95
C SER A 47 -3.17 -21.17 10.51
N GLY A 48 -2.54 -20.93 11.66
CA GLY A 48 -2.39 -19.59 12.24
C GLY A 48 -1.52 -18.66 11.39
N ASP A 49 -0.43 -19.18 10.81
CA ASP A 49 0.46 -18.42 9.93
C ASP A 49 -0.26 -18.02 8.65
N ILE A 50 -0.99 -18.95 8.02
CA ILE A 50 -1.82 -18.68 6.84
C ILE A 50 -2.91 -17.66 7.15
N THR A 51 -3.56 -17.77 8.32
CA THR A 51 -4.60 -16.82 8.73
C THR A 51 -4.05 -15.41 8.86
N ARG A 52 -2.88 -15.25 9.48
CA ARG A 52 -2.19 -13.96 9.59
C ARG A 52 -1.78 -13.43 8.22
N LEU A 53 -1.24 -14.30 7.36
CA LEU A 53 -0.84 -13.94 6.00
C LEU A 53 -2.02 -13.37 5.20
N ILE A 54 -3.21 -13.98 5.30
CA ILE A 54 -4.43 -13.51 4.64
C ILE A 54 -4.88 -12.14 5.20
N GLN A 55 -4.80 -11.93 6.51
CA GLN A 55 -5.15 -10.65 7.14
C GLN A 55 -4.22 -9.53 6.69
N GLU A 56 -2.91 -9.79 6.66
CA GLU A 56 -1.91 -8.83 6.20
C GLU A 56 -2.08 -8.54 4.69
N ALA A 57 -2.37 -9.55 3.87
CA ALA A 57 -2.67 -9.38 2.45
C ALA A 57 -3.92 -8.51 2.23
N ALA A 58 -5.00 -8.76 2.99
CA ALA A 58 -6.22 -7.96 2.90
C ALA A 58 -6.00 -6.50 3.29
N PHE A 59 -5.18 -6.24 4.30
CA PHE A 59 -4.77 -4.89 4.68
C PHE A 59 -4.01 -4.19 3.55
N LEU A 60 -3.05 -4.87 2.92
CA LEU A 60 -2.32 -4.34 1.77
C LEU A 60 -3.24 -4.04 0.59
N LEU A 61 -4.19 -4.91 0.27
CA LEU A 61 -5.18 -4.65 -0.79
C LEU A 61 -6.00 -3.39 -0.52
N LYS A 62 -6.45 -3.18 0.72
CA LYS A 62 -7.16 -1.96 1.12
C LYS A 62 -6.27 -0.71 0.96
N ARG A 63 -5.00 -0.83 1.32
CA ARG A 63 -4.02 0.25 1.16
C ARG A 63 -3.77 0.58 -0.30
N ALA A 64 -3.63 -0.42 -1.17
CA ALA A 64 -3.49 -0.24 -2.61
C ALA A 64 -4.67 0.56 -3.19
N ALA A 65 -5.91 0.19 -2.84
CA ALA A 65 -7.10 0.93 -3.28
C ALA A 65 -7.10 2.40 -2.81
N THR A 66 -6.56 2.67 -1.62
CA THR A 66 -6.43 4.04 -1.08
C THR A 66 -5.39 4.84 -1.87
N ILE A 67 -4.25 4.24 -2.19
CA ILE A 67 -3.21 4.84 -3.03
C ILE A 67 -3.76 5.15 -4.43
N GLU A 68 -4.47 4.20 -5.05
CA GLU A 68 -5.10 4.39 -6.36
C GLU A 68 -6.10 5.54 -6.36
N ALA A 69 -6.98 5.59 -5.35
CA ALA A 69 -7.94 6.69 -5.19
C ALA A 69 -7.24 8.04 -5.02
N GLY A 70 -6.15 8.10 -4.23
CA GLY A 70 -5.38 9.32 -4.05
C GLY A 70 -4.63 9.76 -5.31
N LEU A 71 -4.13 8.82 -6.12
CA LEU A 71 -3.54 9.12 -7.43
C LEU A 71 -4.57 9.74 -8.38
N GLU A 72 -5.81 9.24 -8.39
CA GLU A 72 -6.89 9.86 -9.18
C GLU A 72 -7.28 11.24 -8.65
N ALA A 73 -7.36 11.42 -7.33
CA ALA A 73 -7.61 12.74 -6.75
C ALA A 73 -6.53 13.75 -7.15
N ALA A 74 -5.25 13.37 -7.12
CA ALA A 74 -4.14 14.22 -7.54
C ALA A 74 -4.24 14.61 -9.03
N LYS A 75 -4.69 13.69 -9.90
CA LYS A 75 -4.94 14.00 -11.32
C LYS A 75 -6.07 15.01 -11.51
N LEU A 76 -7.17 14.86 -10.78
CA LEU A 76 -8.31 15.79 -10.85
C LEU A 76 -7.92 17.21 -10.39
N MET A 77 -7.15 17.34 -9.32
CA MET A 77 -6.65 18.63 -8.84
C MET A 77 -5.72 19.33 -9.85
N ASN A 78 -4.90 18.56 -10.57
CA ASN A 78 -4.08 19.09 -11.66
C ASN A 78 -4.92 19.57 -12.87
N ALA A 79 -6.01 18.87 -13.19
CA ALA A 79 -6.91 19.28 -14.25
C ALA A 79 -7.69 20.57 -13.90
N GLU A 80 -8.13 20.70 -12.65
CA GLU A 80 -8.84 21.89 -12.15
C GLU A 80 -7.95 23.14 -12.16
N THR A 81 -6.70 23.00 -11.71
CA THR A 81 -5.70 24.09 -11.75
C THR A 81 -5.34 24.51 -13.18
N ALA A 82 -5.29 23.57 -14.13
CA ALA A 82 -5.06 23.89 -15.54
C ALA A 82 -6.25 24.59 -16.21
N THR A 83 -7.47 24.35 -15.74
CA THR A 83 -8.71 24.94 -16.29
C THR A 83 -8.96 26.35 -15.75
N THR A 84 -8.56 26.62 -14.51
CA THR A 84 -8.72 27.93 -13.85
C THR A 84 -7.63 28.95 -14.21
N ALA A 85 -6.55 28.53 -14.88
CA ALA A 85 -5.47 29.39 -15.36
C ALA A 85 -5.65 29.89 -16.82
N LYS A 86 -6.76 29.55 -17.48
CA LYS A 86 -7.15 30.02 -18.81
C LYS A 86 -8.27 31.04 -18.72
#